data_AF-A0A2T4S5I6-F1
#
_entry.id   AF-A0A2T4S5I6-F1
#
_cell.length_a   1.000
_cell.length_b   1.000
_cell.length_c   1.000
_cell.angle_alpha   90.00
_cell.angle_beta   90.00
_cell.angle_gamma   90.00
#
_symmetry.space_group_name_H-M   'P 1'
#
loop_
_entity.id
_entity.type
_entity.pdbx_description
1 polymer ?
#
loop_
_entity_poly.entity_id
_entity_poly.type
_entity_poly.pdbx_seq_one_letter_code
_entity_poly.pdbx_strand_id
1 'polypeptide(L)'
;EVPQENAGSVIESLGQRKGEMLDMVTTDNGLTRLVFMVPARGMIGYTTEFMSMTSGYGIINHTFEEFRPRIKGRIGGRRNGVLVSMDQGKASQYGIIGLEDRGTNFMEPGTEVYEGMIVGENNRDNDLTVNITKTKNQTNVRSATKDQTETMKRPRILTLEEALEFIDDDELLE
;
A
#
# COMPACT_ATOMS: atom_id res chain seq x y z
N GLU A 1 20.01 8.61 8.23
CA GLU A 1 20.71 7.96 9.35
C GLU A 1 19.84 6.85 9.89
N VAL A 2 20.43 5.69 10.17
CA VAL A 2 19.71 4.51 10.64
C VAL A 2 20.56 3.73 11.63
N PRO A 3 19.96 2.93 12.53
CA PRO A 3 20.71 1.94 13.30
C PRO A 3 21.48 0.99 12.36
N GLN A 4 22.69 0.59 12.75
CA GLN A 4 23.57 -0.24 11.93
C GLN A 4 22.92 -1.56 11.49
N GLU A 5 22.06 -2.13 12.32
CA GLU A 5 21.30 -3.35 12.02
C GLU A 5 20.30 -3.20 10.86
N ASN A 6 19.74 -2.00 10.66
CA ASN A 6 18.78 -1.73 9.58
C ASN A 6 19.47 -1.23 8.30
N ALA A 7 20.76 -0.89 8.35
CA ALA A 7 21.47 -0.29 7.23
C ALA A 7 21.43 -1.18 5.97
N GLY A 8 21.62 -2.50 6.13
CA GLY A 8 21.57 -3.44 5.01
C GLY A 8 20.24 -3.40 4.25
N SER A 9 19.13 -3.48 4.97
CA SER A 9 17.77 -3.44 4.39
C SER A 9 17.49 -2.13 3.66
N VAL A 10 17.94 -1.01 4.23
CA VAL A 10 17.77 0.33 3.63
C VAL A 10 18.58 0.46 2.34
N ILE A 11 19.82 -0.07 2.33
CA ILE A 11 20.68 -0.07 1.14
C ILE A 11 20.04 -0.91 0.02
N GLU A 12 19.54 -2.09 0.33
CA GLU A 12 18.88 -2.97 -0.64
C GLU A 12 17.64 -2.28 -1.25
N SER A 13 16.76 -1.75 -0.40
CA SER A 13 15.53 -1.09 -0.85
C SER A 13 15.82 0.14 -1.73
N LEU A 14 16.78 0.99 -1.35
CA LEU A 14 17.20 2.11 -2.21
C LEU A 14 17.82 1.65 -3.52
N GLY A 15 18.56 0.55 -3.51
CA GLY A 15 19.11 -0.07 -4.73
C GLY A 15 18.01 -0.53 -5.70
N GLN A 16 16.93 -1.12 -5.20
CA GLN A 16 15.76 -1.49 -6.03
C GLN A 16 15.11 -0.26 -6.67
N ARG A 17 15.10 0.87 -5.96
CA ARG A 17 14.62 2.18 -6.42
C ARG A 17 15.64 2.93 -7.31
N LYS A 18 16.71 2.26 -7.77
CA LYS A 18 17.80 2.80 -8.58
C LYS A 18 18.57 3.92 -7.90
N GLY A 19 18.64 3.87 -6.58
CA GLY A 19 19.53 4.71 -5.79
C GLY A 19 20.98 4.27 -5.94
N GLU A 20 21.87 5.24 -6.15
CA GLU A 20 23.31 5.04 -6.14
C GLU A 20 23.86 5.56 -4.81
N MET A 21 24.57 4.71 -4.07
CA MET A 21 25.22 5.12 -2.83
C MET A 21 26.41 6.02 -3.16
N LEU A 22 26.42 7.22 -2.58
CA LEU A 22 27.51 8.18 -2.72
C LEU A 22 28.48 8.09 -1.53
N ASP A 23 27.96 7.88 -0.33
CA ASP A 23 28.74 7.83 0.89
C ASP A 23 28.08 6.97 1.97
N MET A 24 28.90 6.36 2.82
CA MET A 24 28.48 5.58 3.97
C MET A 24 29.47 5.79 5.11
N VAL A 25 28.97 6.32 6.22
CA VAL A 25 29.77 6.58 7.42
C VAL A 25 29.07 5.95 8.61
N THR A 26 29.74 4.99 9.25
CA THR A 26 29.30 4.42 10.52
C THR A 26 29.96 5.19 11.66
N THR A 27 29.14 5.71 12.58
CA THR A 27 29.60 6.40 13.78
C THR A 27 29.74 5.41 14.94
N ASP A 28 30.65 5.69 15.87
CA ASP A 28 30.97 4.79 17.01
C ASP A 28 29.78 4.54 17.95
N ASN A 29 28.72 5.34 17.84
CA ASN A 29 27.46 5.20 18.59
C ASN A 29 26.48 4.18 17.96
N GLY A 30 26.89 3.42 16.93
CA GLY A 30 26.07 2.38 16.30
C GLY A 30 25.06 2.90 15.27
N LEU A 31 25.14 4.18 14.89
CA LEU A 31 24.37 4.75 13.79
C LEU A 31 25.18 4.72 12.50
N THR A 32 24.48 4.58 11.37
CA THR A 32 25.06 4.65 10.04
C THR A 32 24.39 5.76 9.25
N ARG A 33 25.19 6.72 8.80
CA ARG A 33 24.76 7.75 7.86
C ARG A 33 24.98 7.23 6.44
N LEU A 34 23.91 7.25 5.66
CA LEU A 34 23.88 6.83 4.27
C LEU A 34 23.54 8.04 3.40
N VAL A 35 24.31 8.25 2.33
CA VAL A 35 24.05 9.30 1.33
C VAL A 35 23.82 8.62 -0.01
N PHE A 36 22.68 8.90 -0.62
CA PHE A 36 22.26 8.31 -1.89
C PHE A 36 21.86 9.39 -2.89
N MET A 37 22.15 9.13 -4.16
CA MET A 37 21.52 9.80 -5.29
C MET A 37 20.38 8.92 -5.79
N VAL A 38 19.14 9.40 -5.70
CA VAL A 38 17.95 8.60 -6.05
C VAL A 38 17.08 9.40 -7.03
N PRO A 39 16.55 8.77 -8.11
CA PRO A 39 15.60 9.46 -8.97
C PRO A 39 14.33 9.83 -8.19
N ALA A 40 13.81 11.05 -8.36
CA ALA A 40 12.66 11.56 -7.61
C ALA A 40 11.44 10.62 -7.63
N ARG A 41 11.13 9.99 -8.77
CA ARG A 41 10.06 8.97 -8.90
C ARG A 41 10.25 7.74 -8.01
N GLY A 42 11.48 7.41 -7.63
CA GLY A 42 11.80 6.33 -6.71
C GLY A 42 11.65 6.72 -5.25
N MET A 43 11.53 8.02 -4.94
CA MET A 43 11.30 8.49 -3.58
C MET A 43 9.81 8.59 -3.22
N ILE A 44 8.92 8.51 -4.21
CA ILE A 44 7.47 8.50 -3.97
C ILE A 44 7.13 7.32 -3.06
N GLY A 45 6.47 7.62 -1.93
CA GLY A 45 6.06 6.66 -0.90
C GLY A 45 7.17 6.01 -0.07
N TYR A 46 8.45 6.26 -0.41
CA TYR A 46 9.58 5.63 0.27
C TYR A 46 9.66 5.96 1.76
N THR A 47 9.14 7.12 2.20
CA THR A 47 9.11 7.51 3.61
C THR A 47 8.41 6.45 4.47
N THR A 48 7.26 5.93 4.04
CA THR A 48 6.49 4.92 4.77
C THR A 48 7.26 3.60 4.87
N GLU A 49 7.86 3.17 3.76
CA GLU A 49 8.70 1.97 3.69
C GLU A 49 9.93 2.11 4.62
N PHE A 50 10.60 3.25 4.57
CA PHE A 50 11.77 3.57 5.40
C PHE A 50 11.43 3.57 6.90
N MET A 51 10.32 4.22 7.29
CA MET A 51 9.88 4.24 8.68
C MET A 51 9.55 2.83 9.19
N SER A 52 8.93 2.01 8.34
CA SER A 52 8.63 0.61 8.67
C SER A 52 9.90 -0.23 8.84
N MET A 53 10.85 -0.12 7.91
CA MET A 53 12.12 -0.86 7.97
C MET A 53 12.99 -0.48 9.17
N THR A 54 12.91 0.77 9.61
CA THR A 54 13.72 1.30 10.72
C THR A 54 12.99 1.28 12.06
N SER A 55 11.78 0.73 12.12
CA SER A 55 10.91 0.76 13.31
C SER A 55 10.76 2.18 13.90
N GLY A 56 10.80 3.20 13.04
CA GLY A 56 10.72 4.61 13.41
C GLY A 56 11.98 5.25 14.00
N TYR A 57 13.09 4.52 14.15
CA TYR A 57 14.36 5.08 14.63
C TYR A 57 15.20 5.75 13.55
N GLY A 58 14.84 5.55 12.28
CA GLY A 58 15.53 6.15 11.14
C GLY A 58 15.20 7.63 10.97
N ILE A 59 16.19 8.40 10.53
CA ILE A 59 16.03 9.79 10.09
C ILE A 59 16.33 9.86 8.60
N ILE A 60 15.37 10.34 7.81
CA ILE A 60 15.51 10.54 6.37
C ILE A 60 15.33 12.02 6.03
N ASN A 61 16.21 12.54 5.18
CA ASN A 61 16.10 13.86 4.58
C ASN A 61 16.48 13.72 3.11
N HIS A 62 15.78 14.44 2.24
CA HIS A 62 16.10 14.48 0.82
C HIS A 62 15.88 15.89 0.29
N THR A 63 16.67 16.27 -0.72
CA THR A 63 16.53 17.53 -1.44
C THR A 63 16.73 17.25 -2.92
N PHE A 64 16.15 18.10 -3.76
CA PHE A 64 16.46 18.10 -5.18
C PHE A 64 17.93 18.49 -5.39
N GLU A 65 18.64 17.74 -6.22
CA GLU A 65 20.03 18.01 -6.59
C GLU A 65 20.10 18.54 -8.03
N GLU A 66 19.76 17.70 -9.02
CA GLU A 66 19.84 18.05 -10.44
C GLU A 66 18.95 17.17 -11.33
N PHE A 67 18.80 17.59 -12.59
CA PHE A 67 18.21 16.75 -13.64
C PHE A 67 19.27 15.88 -14.29
N ARG A 68 18.95 14.60 -14.53
CA ARG A 68 19.81 13.64 -15.24
C ARG A 68 19.01 12.92 -16.33
N PRO A 69 19.68 12.27 -17.31
CA PRO A 69 19.00 11.41 -18.27
C PRO A 69 18.13 10.35 -17.57
N ARG A 70 16.94 10.10 -18.14
CA ARG A 70 15.97 9.17 -17.56
C ARG A 70 16.58 7.76 -17.46
N ILE A 71 16.67 7.25 -16.23
CA ILE A 71 17.06 5.85 -15.98
C ILE A 71 16.00 4.93 -16.60
N LYS A 72 16.41 3.90 -17.34
CA LYS A 72 15.47 2.90 -17.89
C LYS A 72 15.05 1.90 -16.80
N GLY A 73 13.81 1.45 -16.85
CA GLY A 73 13.23 0.49 -15.90
C GLY A 73 12.00 1.05 -15.17
N ARG A 74 11.17 0.13 -14.65
CA ARG A 74 10.04 0.45 -13.76
C ARG A 74 10.63 0.76 -12.38
N ILE A 75 10.31 1.94 -11.85
CA ILE A 75 10.69 2.39 -10.51
C ILE A 75 9.40 2.72 -9.81
N GLY A 76 9.08 1.98 -8.74
CA GLY A 76 7.80 2.09 -8.06
C GLY A 76 6.62 1.54 -8.87
N GLY A 77 5.42 1.90 -8.43
CA GLY A 77 4.15 1.40 -8.92
C GLY A 77 3.76 0.09 -8.25
N ARG A 78 2.46 -0.17 -8.20
CA ARG A 78 1.93 -1.41 -7.64
C ARG A 78 2.17 -2.59 -8.58
N ARG A 79 2.38 -3.76 -7.98
CA ARG A 79 2.40 -5.05 -8.71
C ARG A 79 1.01 -5.66 -8.80
N ASN A 80 0.20 -5.39 -7.79
CA ASN A 80 -1.13 -5.91 -7.58
C ASN A 80 -2.15 -5.05 -8.33
N GLY A 81 -3.23 -5.65 -8.81
CA GLY A 81 -4.37 -4.93 -9.36
C GLY A 81 -5.32 -4.45 -8.26
N VAL A 82 -6.42 -3.83 -8.66
CA VAL A 82 -7.45 -3.30 -7.75
C VAL A 82 -8.74 -4.11 -7.71
N LEU A 83 -9.41 -3.97 -6.58
CA LEU A 83 -10.79 -4.37 -6.40
C LEU A 83 -11.67 -3.14 -6.63
N VAL A 84 -12.48 -3.18 -7.69
CA VAL A 84 -13.30 -2.04 -8.14
C VAL A 84 -14.78 -2.31 -7.83
N SER A 85 -15.48 -1.36 -7.22
CA SER A 85 -16.90 -1.51 -6.93
C SER A 85 -17.73 -1.55 -8.21
N MET A 86 -18.61 -2.55 -8.30
CA MET A 86 -19.57 -2.72 -9.38
C MET A 86 -20.78 -1.81 -9.24
N ASP A 87 -21.22 -1.56 -8.00
CA ASP A 87 -22.49 -0.90 -7.69
C ASP A 87 -22.26 0.28 -6.75
N GLN A 88 -23.22 1.21 -6.76
CA GLN A 88 -23.32 2.29 -5.79
C GLN A 88 -24.14 1.87 -4.56
N GLY A 89 -23.69 2.26 -3.37
CA GLY A 89 -24.42 2.06 -2.11
C GLY A 89 -23.49 1.83 -0.91
N LYS A 90 -24.05 1.37 0.20
CA LYS A 90 -23.28 1.11 1.42
C LYS A 90 -22.53 -0.22 1.36
N ALA A 91 -21.24 -0.19 1.66
CA ALA A 91 -20.43 -1.38 1.84
C ALA A 91 -21.01 -2.26 2.95
N SER A 92 -21.34 -3.51 2.64
CA SER A 92 -21.93 -4.44 3.59
C SER A 92 -20.82 -5.29 4.23
N GLN A 93 -20.97 -5.64 5.51
CA GLN A 93 -20.02 -6.55 6.17
C GLN A 93 -19.92 -7.90 5.44
N TYR A 94 -21.03 -8.40 4.88
CA TYR A 94 -21.04 -9.64 4.09
C TYR A 94 -20.26 -9.49 2.77
N GLY A 95 -20.36 -8.32 2.11
CA GLY A 95 -19.59 -8.01 0.92
C GLY A 95 -18.09 -7.92 1.21
N ILE A 96 -17.71 -7.25 2.30
CA ILE A 96 -16.32 -7.12 2.73
C ILE A 96 -15.72 -8.48 3.09
N ILE A 97 -16.42 -9.33 3.85
CA ILE A 97 -15.92 -10.68 4.18
C ILE A 97 -15.70 -11.50 2.92
N GLY A 98 -16.60 -11.42 1.93
CA GLY A 98 -16.44 -12.08 0.64
C GLY A 98 -15.29 -11.55 -0.22
N LEU A 99 -14.76 -10.37 0.10
CA LEU A 99 -13.61 -9.75 -0.56
C LEU A 99 -12.27 -10.19 0.03
N GLU A 100 -12.23 -10.61 1.29
CA GLU A 100 -10.97 -10.94 1.98
C GLU A 100 -10.19 -12.09 1.34
N ASP A 101 -10.88 -13.02 0.68
CA ASP A 101 -10.24 -14.11 -0.08
C ASP A 101 -9.53 -13.58 -1.34
N ARG A 102 -9.97 -12.43 -1.84
CA ARG A 102 -9.49 -11.82 -3.09
C ARG A 102 -8.46 -10.75 -2.84
N GLY A 103 -8.40 -10.17 -1.65
CA GLY A 103 -7.51 -9.05 -1.39
C GLY A 103 -7.65 -8.37 -0.04
N THR A 104 -7.03 -7.21 0.05
CA THR A 104 -7.09 -6.34 1.23
C THR A 104 -8.11 -5.23 1.01
N ASN A 105 -9.08 -5.14 1.90
CA ASN A 105 -10.14 -4.14 1.84
C ASN A 105 -9.69 -2.78 2.41
N PHE A 106 -10.18 -1.68 1.83
CA PHE A 106 -9.89 -0.31 2.26
C PHE A 106 -11.05 0.37 3.00
N MET A 107 -12.24 -0.22 2.99
CA MET A 107 -13.47 0.45 3.46
C MET A 107 -13.97 -0.12 4.79
N GLU A 108 -14.58 0.71 5.62
CA GLU A 108 -15.33 0.21 6.77
C GLU A 108 -16.75 -0.24 6.36
N PRO A 109 -17.37 -1.18 7.09
CA PRO A 109 -18.78 -1.49 6.89
C PRO A 109 -19.64 -0.22 7.03
N GLY A 110 -20.50 0.04 6.04
CA GLY A 110 -21.36 1.21 5.99
C GLY A 110 -20.81 2.39 5.21
N THR A 111 -19.54 2.35 4.77
CA THR A 111 -18.98 3.37 3.86
C THR A 111 -19.79 3.42 2.56
N GLU A 112 -20.18 4.62 2.14
CA GLU A 112 -20.82 4.85 0.85
C GLU A 112 -19.78 4.67 -0.26
N VAL A 113 -20.05 3.76 -1.20
CA VAL A 113 -19.23 3.52 -2.38
C VAL A 113 -20.01 3.83 -3.65
N TYR A 114 -19.29 4.14 -4.72
CA TYR A 114 -19.86 4.35 -6.06
C TYR A 114 -19.26 3.37 -7.08
N GLU A 115 -19.93 3.20 -8.22
CA GLU A 115 -19.44 2.36 -9.31
C GLU A 115 -18.11 2.90 -9.86
N GLY A 116 -17.10 2.03 -9.97
CA GLY A 116 -15.75 2.43 -10.37
C GLY A 116 -14.83 2.84 -9.22
N MET A 117 -15.35 2.99 -7.99
CA MET A 117 -14.52 3.27 -6.81
C MET A 117 -13.62 2.08 -6.49
N ILE A 118 -12.33 2.34 -6.24
CA ILE A 118 -11.40 1.32 -5.73
C ILE A 118 -11.71 1.06 -4.25
N VAL A 119 -12.06 -0.18 -3.93
CA VAL A 119 -12.46 -0.61 -2.58
C VAL A 119 -11.42 -1.51 -1.91
N GLY A 120 -10.36 -1.89 -2.63
CA GLY A 120 -9.27 -2.69 -2.08
C GLY A 120 -8.17 -3.04 -3.08
N GLU A 121 -7.15 -3.71 -2.59
CA GLU A 121 -6.03 -4.25 -3.37
C GLU A 121 -6.24 -5.74 -3.64
N ASN A 122 -6.14 -6.18 -4.89
CA ASN A 122 -6.25 -7.57 -5.27
C ASN A 122 -4.97 -8.36 -4.92
N ASN A 123 -5.09 -9.63 -4.56
CA ASN A 123 -3.94 -10.52 -4.35
C ASN A 123 -3.23 -10.90 -5.67
N ARG A 124 -3.83 -10.56 -6.81
CA ARG A 124 -3.29 -10.78 -8.17
C ARG A 124 -3.01 -9.45 -8.86
N ASP A 125 -2.32 -9.52 -9.99
CA ASP A 125 -1.91 -8.37 -10.81
C ASP A 125 -3.03 -7.83 -11.73
N ASN A 126 -4.13 -8.56 -11.89
CA ASN A 126 -5.27 -8.12 -12.70
C ASN A 126 -6.30 -7.37 -11.84
N ASP A 127 -7.00 -6.42 -12.45
CA ASP A 127 -8.13 -5.76 -11.79
C ASP A 127 -9.36 -6.66 -11.75
N LEU A 128 -10.18 -6.46 -10.73
CA LEU A 128 -11.38 -7.27 -10.50
C LEU A 128 -12.54 -6.41 -10.03
N THR A 129 -13.60 -6.42 -10.82
CA THR A 129 -14.87 -5.81 -10.44
C THR A 129 -15.58 -6.69 -9.41
N VAL A 130 -16.04 -6.07 -8.31
CA VAL A 130 -16.60 -6.74 -7.15
C VAL A 130 -17.84 -6.03 -6.64
N ASN A 131 -18.76 -6.81 -6.06
CA ASN A 131 -19.95 -6.26 -5.43
C ASN A 131 -19.77 -6.25 -3.91
N ILE A 132 -19.39 -5.09 -3.37
CA ILE A 132 -19.20 -4.86 -1.93
C ILE A 132 -20.51 -4.50 -1.19
N THR A 133 -21.56 -4.11 -1.92
CA THR A 133 -22.86 -3.72 -1.37
C THR A 133 -23.78 -4.91 -1.11
N LYS A 134 -23.42 -6.10 -1.63
CA LYS A 134 -24.19 -7.33 -1.50
C LYS A 134 -24.50 -7.67 -0.04
N THR A 135 -25.78 -7.80 0.28
CA THR A 135 -26.25 -8.27 1.59
C THR A 135 -26.51 -9.78 1.57
N LYS A 136 -26.42 -10.42 2.74
CA LYS A 136 -26.76 -11.84 2.91
C LYS A 136 -28.25 -12.07 2.62
N ASN A 137 -28.57 -12.96 1.69
CA ASN A 137 -29.96 -13.33 1.41
C ASN A 137 -30.58 -14.09 2.59
N GLN A 138 -31.68 -13.58 3.15
CA GLN A 138 -32.37 -14.17 4.31
C GLN A 138 -33.01 -15.55 4.04
N THR A 139 -33.12 -15.97 2.77
CA THR A 139 -33.79 -17.21 2.37
C THR A 139 -33.06 -18.50 2.78
N ASN A 140 -31.78 -18.43 3.14
CA ASN A 140 -30.98 -19.58 3.59
C ASN A 140 -30.95 -19.77 5.11
N VAL A 141 -31.82 -19.08 5.86
CA VAL A 141 -31.95 -19.24 7.32
C VAL A 141 -32.92 -20.40 7.63
N ARG A 142 -32.46 -21.63 7.40
CA ARG A 142 -33.03 -22.84 8.01
C ARG A 142 -31.91 -23.66 8.63
N SER A 143 -31.34 -23.17 9.72
CA SER A 143 -30.54 -23.95 10.67
C SER A 143 -30.39 -23.13 11.94
N ALA A 144 -31.21 -23.42 12.95
CA ALA A 144 -31.33 -22.69 14.21
C ALA A 144 -30.12 -22.83 15.16
N THR A 145 -28.88 -22.93 14.66
CA THR A 145 -27.70 -23.20 15.51
C THR A 145 -26.35 -22.77 14.91
N LYS A 146 -26.30 -21.71 14.08
CA LYS A 146 -25.03 -21.25 13.50
C LYS A 146 -24.96 -19.73 13.33
N ASP A 147 -25.19 -18.99 14.41
CA ASP A 147 -24.65 -17.62 14.52
C ASP A 147 -23.15 -17.73 14.83
N GLN A 148 -22.37 -18.14 13.82
CA GLN A 148 -20.95 -17.82 13.83
C GLN A 148 -20.84 -16.35 13.45
N THR A 149 -20.50 -15.52 14.42
CA THR A 149 -20.05 -14.15 14.15
C THR A 149 -18.78 -14.27 13.30
N GLU A 150 -18.92 -14.08 11.98
CA GLU A 150 -17.76 -14.02 11.08
C GLU A 150 -17.00 -12.72 11.39
N THR A 151 -15.77 -12.89 11.85
CA THR A 151 -14.87 -11.78 12.17
C THR A 151 -14.24 -11.29 10.87
N MET A 152 -14.39 -9.99 10.62
CA MET A 152 -13.78 -9.31 9.48
C MET A 152 -12.36 -8.81 9.83
N LYS A 153 -11.43 -8.89 8.89
CA LYS A 153 -10.11 -8.25 8.99
C LYS A 153 -10.27 -6.73 9.01
N ARG A 154 -9.41 -6.07 9.78
CA ARG A 154 -9.36 -4.61 9.81
C ARG A 154 -9.01 -4.07 8.40
N PRO A 155 -9.75 -3.09 7.86
CA PRO A 155 -9.40 -2.47 6.59
C PRO A 155 -8.06 -1.74 6.68
N ARG A 156 -7.33 -1.71 5.56
CA ARG A 156 -6.15 -0.86 5.41
C ARG A 156 -6.60 0.53 5.01
N ILE A 157 -6.51 1.48 5.93
CA ILE A 157 -6.80 2.90 5.67
C ILE A 157 -5.52 3.54 5.14
N LEU A 158 -5.56 4.02 3.89
CA LEU A 158 -4.44 4.67 3.24
C LEU A 158 -4.33 6.13 3.70
N THR A 159 -3.11 6.60 3.95
CA THR A 159 -2.85 8.06 4.01
C THR A 159 -2.83 8.66 2.60
N LEU A 160 -2.81 9.99 2.51
CA LEU A 160 -2.69 10.70 1.23
C LEU A 160 -1.45 10.24 0.44
N GLU A 161 -0.32 10.12 1.12
CA GLU A 161 0.96 9.71 0.51
C GLU A 161 0.91 8.27 0.03
N GLU A 162 0.33 7.37 0.83
CA GLU A 162 0.14 5.97 0.45
C GLU A 162 -0.83 5.83 -0.73
N ALA A 163 -1.89 6.63 -0.76
CA ALA A 163 -2.85 6.64 -1.86
C ALA A 163 -2.20 7.17 -3.16
N LEU A 164 -1.37 8.21 -3.07
CA LEU A 164 -0.60 8.72 -4.21
C LEU A 164 0.47 7.74 -4.71
N GLU A 165 1.05 6.91 -3.84
CA GLU A 165 1.92 5.81 -4.24
C GLU A 165 1.14 4.65 -4.86
N PHE A 166 -0.11 4.44 -4.43
CA PHE A 166 -0.92 3.30 -4.81
C PHE A 166 -1.57 3.42 -6.19
N ILE A 167 -2.02 4.62 -6.59
CA ILE A 167 -2.75 4.82 -7.85
C ILE A 167 -1.85 4.62 -9.08
N ASP A 168 -2.40 4.02 -10.14
CA ASP A 168 -1.77 3.90 -11.46
C ASP A 168 -2.24 5.02 -12.42
N ASP A 169 -1.68 5.06 -13.64
CA ASP A 169 -1.88 6.14 -14.63
C ASP A 169 -3.35 6.32 -15.09
N ASP A 170 -4.21 5.32 -14.92
CA ASP A 170 -5.63 5.31 -15.29
C ASP A 170 -6.57 5.54 -14.09
N GLU A 171 -6.02 5.86 -12.92
CA GLU A 171 -6.75 6.04 -11.67
C GLU A 171 -6.64 7.47 -11.15
N LEU A 172 -7.55 7.84 -10.25
CA LEU A 172 -7.62 9.17 -9.66
C LEU A 172 -7.76 9.06 -8.14
N LEU A 173 -7.22 10.07 -7.45
CA LEU A 173 -7.46 10.28 -6.03
C LEU A 173 -8.50 11.39 -5.86
N GLU A 174 -9.59 11.07 -5.16
CA GLU A 174 -10.70 11.98 -4.81
C GLU A 174 -10.64 12.40 -3.34
#